data_AF-A0A525C722-F1
#
_entry.id   AF-A0A525C722-F1
#
_cell.length_a   1.000
_cell.length_b   1.000
_cell.length_c   1.000
_cell.angle_alpha   90.00
_cell.angle_beta   90.00
_cell.angle_gamma   90.00
#
_symmetry.space_group_name_H-M   'P 1'
#
loop_
_entity.id
_entity.type
_entity.pdbx_description
1 polymer ?
#
loop_
_entity_poly.entity_id
_entity_poly.type
_entity_poly.pdbx_seq_one_letter_code
_entity_poly.pdbx_strand_id
1 'polypeptide(L)'
;MKTSIRTFFTSMLIAILFVPFFSCNNHNQVLPLDKAIIRETLPNGMTLYLRQNSEPANRIFLRLVVNAGSTLETENQQGLAHFVEHAAFLGTEKFEQKDIVTYL
;
A
#
# COMPACT_ATOMS: atom_id res chain seq x y z
N MET A 1 13.08 33.09 -58.42
CA MET A 1 12.12 32.17 -57.76
C MET A 1 12.73 30.89 -57.15
N LYS A 2 14.00 30.53 -57.43
CA LYS A 2 14.62 29.29 -56.92
C LYS A 2 15.30 29.43 -55.55
N THR A 3 15.73 30.63 -55.16
CA THR A 3 16.38 30.93 -53.87
C THR A 3 15.40 31.01 -52.70
N SER A 4 14.21 31.59 -52.91
CA SER A 4 13.16 31.71 -51.88
C SER A 4 12.61 30.35 -51.40
N ILE A 5 12.52 29.38 -52.32
CA ILE A 5 12.09 28.00 -52.01
C ILE A 5 13.16 27.24 -51.21
N ARG A 6 14.45 27.44 -51.50
CA ARG A 6 15.53 26.81 -50.74
C ARG A 6 15.60 27.35 -49.31
N THR A 7 15.45 28.66 -49.13
CA THR A 7 15.41 29.28 -47.80
C THR A 7 14.20 28.84 -46.98
N PHE A 8 13.06 28.62 -47.64
CA PHE A 8 11.85 28.10 -46.99
C PHE A 8 12.04 26.64 -46.53
N PHE A 9 12.59 25.77 -47.40
CA PHE A 9 12.88 24.38 -47.04
C PHE A 9 13.97 24.24 -45.96
N THR A 10 15.01 25.09 -45.97
CA THR A 10 16.03 25.07 -44.92
C THR A 10 15.52 25.60 -43.58
N SER A 11 14.66 26.62 -43.58
CA SER A 11 14.00 27.12 -42.36
C SER A 11 13.07 26.07 -41.75
N MET A 12 12.30 25.37 -42.60
CA MET A 12 11.43 24.28 -42.19
C MET A 12 12.21 23.09 -41.60
N LEU A 13 13.40 22.78 -42.13
CA LEU A 13 14.27 21.72 -41.60
C LEU A 13 14.88 22.08 -40.23
N ILE A 14 15.23 23.35 -40.01
CA ILE A 14 15.74 23.85 -38.72
C ILE A 14 14.65 23.84 -37.64
N ALA A 15 13.40 24.17 -38.02
CA ALA A 15 12.26 24.10 -37.09
C ALA A 15 11.94 22.67 -36.62
N ILE A 16 12.14 21.67 -37.49
CA ILE A 16 11.95 20.25 -37.14
C ILE A 16 13.07 19.75 -36.21
N LEU A 17 14.29 20.27 -36.33
CA LEU A 17 15.41 19.96 -35.41
C LEU A 17 15.26 20.61 -34.03
N PHE A 18 14.37 21.60 -33.88
CA PHE A 18 14.11 22.33 -32.63
C PHE A 18 12.82 21.90 -31.93
N VAL A 19 12.20 20.79 -32.32
CA VAL A 19 11.12 20.20 -31.53
C VAL A 19 11.73 19.70 -30.23
N PRO A 20 11.44 20.30 -29.06
CA PRO A 20 11.87 19.70 -27.80
C PRO A 20 11.20 18.33 -27.73
N PHE A 21 12.00 17.29 -27.61
CA PHE A 21 11.54 16.00 -27.11
C PHE A 21 10.86 16.29 -25.76
N PHE A 22 9.55 16.43 -25.76
CA PHE A 22 8.78 16.50 -24.53
C PHE A 22 9.10 15.22 -23.77
N SER A 23 9.77 15.39 -22.63
CA SER A 23 10.22 14.29 -21.78
C SER A 23 9.08 13.33 -21.54
N CYS A 24 9.34 12.05 -21.79
CA CYS A 24 8.47 10.97 -21.35
C CYS A 24 8.25 11.13 -19.84
N ASN A 25 7.00 11.32 -19.43
CA ASN A 25 6.63 11.47 -18.03
C ASN A 25 7.27 10.34 -17.22
N ASN A 26 7.92 10.71 -16.12
CA ASN A 26 8.57 9.79 -15.20
C ASN A 26 7.45 9.00 -14.49
N HIS A 27 7.11 7.79 -14.99
CA HIS A 27 6.03 6.95 -14.47
C HIS A 27 6.35 6.32 -13.09
N ASN A 28 7.42 6.75 -12.43
CA ASN A 28 7.80 6.35 -11.07
C ASN A 28 7.10 7.17 -9.97
N GLN A 29 5.91 7.71 -10.25
CA GLN A 29 5.15 8.39 -9.21
C GLN A 29 4.48 7.37 -8.29
N VAL A 30 5.00 7.26 -7.07
CA VAL A 30 4.36 6.48 -6.00
C VAL A 30 2.99 7.08 -5.74
N LEU A 31 1.94 6.26 -5.84
CA LEU A 31 0.59 6.69 -5.51
C LEU A 31 0.55 7.11 -4.03
N PRO A 32 0.09 8.33 -3.73
CA PRO A 32 0.04 8.79 -2.35
C PRO A 32 -0.99 7.97 -1.56
N LEU A 33 -0.73 7.81 -0.26
CA LEU A 33 -1.73 7.29 0.66
C LEU A 33 -2.92 8.26 0.72
N ASP A 34 -4.12 7.72 0.91
CA ASP A 34 -5.31 8.53 1.17
C ASP A 34 -5.04 9.47 2.37
N LYS A 35 -5.28 10.76 2.17
CA LYS A 35 -5.04 11.81 3.18
C LYS A 35 -5.90 11.65 4.42
N ALA A 36 -7.03 10.94 4.31
CA ALA A 36 -7.90 10.62 5.44
C ALA A 36 -7.31 9.51 6.35
N ILE A 37 -6.23 8.85 5.93
CA ILE A 37 -5.55 7.82 6.73
C ILE A 37 -4.42 8.46 7.53
N ILE A 38 -4.52 8.35 8.85
CA ILE A 38 -3.43 8.66 9.77
C ILE A 38 -2.58 7.40 9.89
N ARG A 39 -1.29 7.53 9.54
CA ARG A 39 -0.30 6.45 9.67
C ARG A 39 0.75 6.86 10.69
N GLU A 40 0.91 6.05 11.73
CA GLU A 40 1.91 6.27 12.78
C GLU A 40 2.66 4.98 13.10
N THR A 41 3.95 5.10 13.41
CA THR A 41 4.76 3.99 13.89
C THR A 41 5.11 4.24 15.35
N LEU A 42 4.70 3.34 16.23
CA LEU A 42 4.97 3.41 17.65
C LEU A 42 6.46 3.13 17.95
N PRO A 43 6.99 3.51 19.13
CA PRO A 43 8.38 3.24 19.50
C PRO A 43 8.78 1.76 19.49
N ASN A 44 7.81 0.85 19.64
CA ASN A 44 8.03 -0.61 19.57
C ASN A 44 8.01 -1.18 18.14
N GLY A 45 7.86 -0.33 17.12
CA GLY A 45 7.82 -0.71 15.71
C GLY A 45 6.44 -1.06 15.14
N MET A 46 5.39 -1.10 15.96
CA MET A 46 4.03 -1.35 15.46
C MET A 46 3.52 -0.16 14.63
N THR A 47 3.03 -0.44 13.43
CA THR A 47 2.43 0.59 12.56
C THR A 47 0.91 0.59 12.71
N LEU A 48 0.35 1.75 13.04
CA LEU A 48 -1.08 2.00 13.11
C LEU A 48 -1.56 2.67 11.81
N TYR A 49 -2.69 2.21 11.31
CA TYR A 49 -3.43 2.84 10.22
C TYR A 49 -4.83 3.16 10.75
N LEU A 50 -5.12 4.45 10.91
CA LEU A 50 -6.40 4.94 11.43
C LEU A 50 -7.13 5.69 10.33
N ARG A 51 -8.40 5.35 10.13
CA ARG A 51 -9.29 6.04 9.19
C ARG A 51 -10.65 6.23 9.86
N GLN A 52 -11.15 7.46 9.84
CA GLN A 52 -12.50 7.73 10.30
C GLN A 52 -13.50 7.09 9.34
N ASN A 53 -14.47 6.37 9.89
CA ASN A 53 -15.60 5.82 9.16
C ASN A 53 -16.89 6.14 9.92
N SER A 54 -17.84 6.78 9.26
CA SER A 54 -19.13 7.15 9.84
C SER A 54 -20.19 6.06 9.71
N GLU A 55 -19.97 5.05 8.86
CA GLU A 55 -20.99 4.06 8.52
C GLU A 55 -20.47 2.61 8.61
N PRO A 56 -21.16 1.72 9.36
CA PRO A 56 -22.29 1.99 10.24
C PRO A 56 -21.88 2.84 11.46
N ALA A 57 -22.80 3.71 11.90
CA ALA A 57 -22.58 4.57 13.06
C ALA A 57 -22.35 3.77 14.35
N ASN A 58 -21.63 4.37 15.30
CA ASN A 58 -21.34 3.82 16.64
C ASN A 58 -20.59 2.47 16.62
N ARG A 59 -19.81 2.21 15.56
CA ARG A 59 -19.03 0.97 15.43
C ARG A 59 -17.59 1.29 15.05
N ILE A 60 -16.69 0.41 15.46
CA ILE A 60 -15.29 0.42 15.06
C ILE A 60 -14.95 -0.90 14.39
N PHE A 61 -14.10 -0.84 13.36
CA PHE A 61 -13.49 -2.03 12.77
C PHE A 61 -12.03 -2.05 13.18
N LEU A 62 -11.64 -3.13 13.86
CA LEU A 62 -10.28 -3.34 14.32
C LEU A 62 -9.68 -4.54 13.58
N ARG A 63 -8.44 -4.38 13.12
CA ARG A 63 -7.68 -5.47 12.50
C ARG A 63 -6.24 -5.39 12.99
N LEU A 64 -5.73 -6.52 13.47
CA LEU A 64 -4.31 -6.72 13.70
C LEU A 64 -3.75 -7.51 12.52
N VAL A 65 -2.79 -6.93 11.81
CA VAL A 65 -2.08 -7.62 10.73
C VAL A 65 -0.73 -8.05 11.26
N VAL A 66 -0.50 -9.36 11.26
CA VAL A 66 0.81 -9.93 11.55
C VAL A 66 1.42 -10.33 10.22
N ASN A 67 2.61 -9.82 9.90
CA ASN A 67 3.32 -10.17 8.68
C ASN A 67 4.01 -11.54 8.83
N ALA A 68 3.20 -12.57 9.08
CA ALA A 68 3.60 -13.97 9.20
C ALA A 68 2.48 -14.87 8.68
N GLY A 69 2.83 -16.05 8.15
CA GLY A 69 1.88 -17.00 7.58
C GLY A 69 2.57 -18.27 7.10
N SER A 70 1.81 -19.16 6.47
CA SER A 70 2.30 -20.49 6.05
C SER A 70 3.46 -20.45 5.05
N THR A 71 3.62 -19.36 4.30
CA THR A 71 4.76 -19.16 3.39
C THR A 71 6.10 -19.06 4.10
N LEU A 72 6.11 -18.79 5.41
CA LEU A 72 7.30 -18.72 6.26
C LEU A 72 7.53 -20.02 7.06
N GLU A 73 6.66 -21.03 6.91
CA GLU A 73 6.79 -22.31 7.60
C GLU A 73 7.84 -23.20 6.93
N THR A 74 8.59 -23.96 7.74
CA THR A 74 9.40 -25.09 7.27
C THR A 74 8.54 -26.36 7.15
N GLU A 75 9.09 -27.42 6.55
CA GLU A 75 8.40 -28.72 6.41
C GLU A 75 7.90 -29.28 7.76
N ASN A 76 8.67 -29.07 8.84
CA ASN A 76 8.31 -29.55 10.17
C ASN A 76 7.32 -28.62 10.91
N GLN A 77 6.89 -27.53 10.28
CA GLN A 77 6.05 -26.48 10.88
C GLN A 77 4.74 -26.26 10.11
N GLN A 78 4.42 -27.14 9.17
CA GLN A 78 3.25 -26.99 8.31
C GLN A 78 1.96 -26.88 9.13
N GLY A 79 1.24 -25.78 8.92
CA GLY A 79 -0.03 -25.50 9.58
C GLY A 79 0.09 -24.80 10.94
N LEU A 80 1.31 -24.52 11.42
CA LEU A 80 1.50 -23.85 12.71
C LEU A 80 0.96 -22.42 12.73
N ALA A 81 1.09 -21.65 11.66
CA ALA A 81 0.58 -20.28 11.59
C ALA A 81 -0.95 -20.25 11.77
N HIS A 82 -1.66 -21.17 11.10
CA HIS A 82 -3.10 -21.33 11.25
C HIS A 82 -3.47 -21.88 12.63
N PHE A 83 -2.70 -22.83 13.15
CA PHE A 83 -2.89 -23.34 14.51
C PHE A 83 -2.77 -22.23 15.57
N VAL A 84 -1.76 -21.36 15.44
CA VAL A 84 -1.54 -20.23 16.36
C VAL A 84 -2.68 -19.20 16.26
N GLU A 85 -3.21 -18.95 15.07
CA GLU A 85 -4.39 -18.09 14.88
C GLU A 85 -5.60 -18.61 15.65
N HIS A 86 -5.90 -19.91 15.55
CA HIS A 86 -6.94 -20.53 16.37
C HIS A 86 -6.60 -20.53 17.87
N ALA A 87 -5.34 -20.79 18.22
CA ALA A 87 -4.89 -20.84 19.61
C ALA A 87 -5.06 -19.51 20.34
N ALA A 88 -5.06 -18.38 19.63
CA ALA A 88 -5.31 -17.06 20.19
C ALA A 88 -6.68 -16.94 20.89
N PHE A 89 -7.63 -17.85 20.59
CA PHE A 89 -8.97 -17.89 21.18
C PHE A 89 -9.16 -19.02 22.21
N LEU A 90 -8.10 -19.79 22.51
CA LEU A 90 -8.16 -20.88 23.50
C LEU A 90 -7.95 -20.41 24.95
N GLY A 91 -7.43 -19.20 25.12
CA GLY A 91 -7.19 -18.58 26.42
C GLY A 91 -6.05 -17.56 26.35
N THR A 92 -6.14 -16.54 27.19
CA THR A 92 -5.09 -15.54 27.39
C THR A 92 -4.86 -15.36 28.89
N GLU A 93 -3.79 -14.66 29.28
CA GLU A 93 -3.54 -14.37 30.70
C GLU A 93 -4.70 -13.63 31.40
N LYS A 94 -5.53 -12.90 30.64
CA LYS A 94 -6.66 -12.11 31.16
C LYS A 94 -8.02 -12.76 30.93
N PHE A 95 -8.11 -13.76 30.06
CA PHE A 95 -9.34 -14.46 29.70
C PHE A 95 -9.07 -15.95 29.77
N GLU A 96 -9.58 -16.60 30.80
CA GLU A 96 -9.40 -18.04 30.94
C GLU A 96 -10.22 -18.79 29.89
N GLN A 97 -9.67 -19.92 29.40
CA GLN A 97 -10.36 -20.79 28.44
C GLN A 97 -10.91 -20.00 27.23
N LYS A 98 -12.17 -20.22 26.86
CA LYS A 98 -12.80 -19.58 25.68
C LYS A 98 -13.62 -18.34 26.05
N ASP A 99 -13.39 -17.74 27.22
CA ASP A 99 -14.18 -16.60 27.69
C ASP A 99 -14.08 -15.39 26.75
N ILE A 100 -12.95 -15.24 26.05
CA ILE A 100 -12.76 -14.20 25.04
C ILE A 100 -13.81 -14.26 23.91
N VAL A 101 -14.26 -15.47 23.53
CA VAL A 101 -15.27 -15.66 22.48
C VAL A 101 -16.65 -15.26 22.96
N THR A 102 -16.91 -15.36 24.27
CA THR A 102 -18.20 -14.96 24.88
C THR A 102 -18.25 -13.46 25.15
N TYR A 103 -17.09 -12.85 25.40
CA TYR A 103 -16.96 -11.41 25.61
C TYR A 103 -17.18 -10.58 24.33
N LEU A 104 -16.80 -11.14 23.17
CA LEU A 104 -16.94 -10.52 21.85
C LEU A 104 -18.35 -10.72 21.25
#